data_AF-A0A538NYH8-F1
#
_entry.id   AF-A0A538NYH8-F1
#
_cell.length_a   1.000
_cell.length_b   1.000
_cell.length_c   1.000
_cell.angle_alpha   90.00
_cell.angle_beta   90.00
_cell.angle_gamma   90.00
#
_symmetry.space_group_name_H-M   'P 1'
#
loop_
_entity.id
_entity.type
_entity.pdbx_description
1 polymer ?
#
loop_
_entity_poly.entity_id
_entity_poly.type
_entity_poly.pdbx_seq_one_letter_code
_entity_poly.pdbx_strand_id
1 'polypeptide(L)'
;MTKNSSRAFTLIELLVVIAVIAILLSIAYPTYTSILERAKITKDMNNLRQVGLAIQTYLNDNDQVLPATNIWPGTTTAPVLYPKYVSTRKIFQSPFDSRASLETDLAPVSYSINANMYIAATATPPGIEGSMAKVVSPASTILMAPTYNGDPKSAASWAGTATSAPDLPAGGGAGETTGTHSNGTQINALFCDSHVETLKFGPSTDLGSFQDTGSDPLGLKHWDPTK
;
A
#
# COMPACT_ATOMS: atom_id res chain seq x y z
N MET A 1 35.12 -32.46 51.25
CA MET A 1 34.97 -32.29 49.79
C MET A 1 33.63 -32.88 49.37
N THR A 2 32.60 -32.05 49.24
CA THR A 2 31.29 -32.43 48.72
C THR A 2 31.42 -32.63 47.20
N LYS A 3 31.32 -33.88 46.73
CA LYS A 3 31.28 -34.19 45.29
C LYS A 3 29.99 -33.60 44.72
N ASN A 4 30.10 -32.52 43.94
CA ASN A 4 29.02 -32.06 43.09
C ASN A 4 28.81 -33.11 42.00
N SER A 5 27.80 -33.95 42.17
CA SER A 5 27.31 -34.85 41.13
C SER A 5 26.67 -34.01 40.02
N SER A 6 27.46 -33.59 39.04
CA SER A 6 26.95 -33.00 37.81
C SER A 6 26.06 -34.03 37.10
N ARG A 7 24.75 -33.79 37.10
CA ARG A 7 23.77 -34.61 36.37
C ARG A 7 24.12 -34.53 34.88
N ALA A 8 24.53 -35.66 34.31
CA ALA A 8 24.75 -35.78 32.87
C ALA A 8 23.38 -35.97 32.19
N PHE A 9 23.12 -35.15 31.17
CA PHE A 9 21.90 -35.22 30.36
C PHE A 9 21.99 -36.42 29.41
N THR A 10 20.95 -37.24 29.31
CA THR A 10 20.91 -38.37 28.39
C THR A 10 20.50 -37.92 26.99
N LEU A 11 20.98 -38.61 25.96
CA LEU A 11 20.60 -38.33 24.57
C LEU A 11 19.08 -38.47 24.34
N ILE A 12 18.42 -39.39 25.06
CA ILE A 12 16.98 -39.60 24.94
C ILE A 12 16.18 -38.44 25.53
N GLU A 13 16.61 -37.86 26.65
CA GLU A 13 15.99 -36.67 27.23
C GLU A 13 16.06 -35.48 26.26
N LEU A 14 17.21 -35.30 25.60
CA LEU A 14 17.36 -34.25 24.60
C LEU A 14 16.47 -34.50 23.37
N LEU A 15 16.39 -35.75 22.92
CA LEU A 15 15.59 -36.15 21.76
C LEU A 15 14.08 -35.91 22.00
N VAL A 16 13.57 -36.29 23.17
CA VAL A 16 12.16 -36.06 23.52
C VAL A 16 11.84 -34.56 23.57
N VAL A 17 12.74 -33.74 24.11
CA VAL A 17 12.54 -32.29 24.20
C VAL A 17 12.46 -31.66 22.82
N ILE A 18 13.39 -31.97 21.91
CA ILE A 18 13.33 -31.43 20.54
C ILE A 18 12.09 -31.94 19.79
N ALA A 19 11.66 -33.18 20.03
CA ALA A 19 10.45 -33.74 19.43
C ALA A 19 9.20 -32.97 19.87
N VAL A 20 9.08 -32.66 21.17
CA VAL A 20 7.97 -31.85 21.69
C VAL A 20 8.02 -30.42 21.13
N ILE A 21 9.19 -29.80 21.08
CA ILE A 21 9.36 -28.45 20.48
C ILE A 21 8.94 -28.46 19.00
N ALA A 22 9.33 -29.48 18.23
CA ALA A 22 8.97 -29.60 16.82
C ALA A 22 7.46 -29.71 16.60
N ILE A 23 6.75 -30.49 17.44
CA ILE A 23 5.29 -30.61 17.39
C ILE A 23 4.64 -29.26 17.67
N LEU A 24 5.07 -28.55 18.73
CA LEU A 24 4.52 -27.24 19.08
C LEU A 24 4.77 -26.21 17.97
N LEU A 25 5.98 -26.17 17.41
CA LEU A 25 6.33 -25.27 16.30
C LEU A 25 5.54 -25.58 15.03
N SER A 26 5.29 -26.84 14.70
CA SER A 26 4.52 -27.22 13.51
C SER A 26 3.08 -26.70 13.53
N ILE A 27 2.46 -26.59 14.71
CA ILE A 27 1.11 -26.07 14.88
C ILE A 27 1.13 -24.53 14.97
N ALA A 28 2.16 -23.96 15.61
CA ALA A 28 2.26 -22.52 15.83
C ALA A 28 2.66 -21.73 14.56
N TYR A 29 3.54 -22.28 13.72
CA TYR A 29 4.09 -21.59 12.55
C TYR A 29 3.04 -21.10 11.53
N PRO A 30 2.07 -21.91 11.05
CA PRO A 30 1.09 -21.43 10.07
C PRO A 30 0.18 -20.33 10.64
N THR A 31 -0.13 -20.41 11.93
CA THR A 31 -0.92 -19.37 12.61
C THR A 31 -0.12 -18.07 12.72
N TYR A 32 1.17 -18.15 13.04
CA TYR A 32 2.05 -16.99 13.17
C TYR A 32 2.17 -16.18 11.89
N THR A 33 2.33 -16.83 10.73
CA THR A 33 2.43 -16.13 9.43
C THR A 33 1.14 -15.37 9.10
N SER A 34 -0.03 -15.95 9.40
CA SER A 34 -1.32 -15.29 9.21
C SER A 34 -1.51 -14.06 10.12
N ILE A 35 -1.02 -14.12 11.35
CA ILE A 35 -1.07 -13.00 12.30
C ILE A 35 -0.16 -11.86 11.82
N LEU A 36 1.05 -12.18 11.37
CA LEU A 36 1.97 -11.19 10.81
C LEU A 36 1.38 -10.51 9.59
N GLU A 37 0.75 -11.26 8.69
CA GLU A 37 0.08 -10.68 7.52
C GLU A 37 -1.02 -9.70 7.95
N ARG A 38 -1.92 -10.10 8.86
CA ARG A 38 -2.96 -9.20 9.40
C ARG A 38 -2.39 -7.95 10.05
N ALA A 39 -1.30 -8.08 10.81
CA ALA A 39 -0.62 -6.93 11.42
C ALA A 39 -0.07 -5.97 10.35
N LYS A 40 0.47 -6.50 9.24
CA LYS A 40 0.89 -5.69 8.09
C LYS A 40 -0.31 -5.01 7.42
N ILE A 41 -1.44 -5.70 7.24
CA ILE A 41 -2.67 -5.10 6.69
C ILE A 41 -3.11 -3.90 7.54
N THR A 42 -3.22 -4.09 8.86
CA THR A 42 -3.64 -3.01 9.77
C THR A 42 -2.66 -1.84 9.76
N LYS A 43 -1.35 -2.11 9.71
CA LYS A 43 -0.34 -1.06 9.62
C LYS A 43 -0.41 -0.29 8.29
N ASP A 44 -0.61 -1.00 7.19
CA ASP A 44 -0.78 -0.41 5.85
C ASP A 44 -2.02 0.49 5.78
N MET A 45 -3.15 0.04 6.34
CA MET A 45 -4.35 0.87 6.47
C MET A 45 -4.10 2.12 7.32
N ASN A 46 -3.35 1.99 8.42
CA ASN A 46 -3.02 3.12 9.29
C ASN A 46 -2.13 4.14 8.58
N ASN A 47 -1.13 3.66 7.83
CA ASN A 47 -0.27 4.49 6.97
C ASN A 47 -1.12 5.31 5.99
N LEU A 48 -2.02 4.66 5.24
CA LEU A 48 -2.92 5.33 4.30
C LEU A 48 -3.84 6.34 5.00
N ARG A 49 -4.36 6.04 6.19
CA ARG A 49 -5.17 7.00 6.96
C ARG A 49 -4.38 8.23 7.39
N GLN A 50 -3.13 8.06 7.82
CA GLN A 50 -2.26 9.19 8.17
C GLN A 50 -1.98 10.07 6.95
N VAL A 51 -1.76 9.46 5.78
CA VAL A 51 -1.61 10.18 4.51
C VAL A 51 -2.91 10.91 4.12
N GLY A 52 -4.07 10.26 4.23
CA GLY A 52 -5.37 10.86 3.95
C GLY A 52 -5.65 12.09 4.82
N LEU A 53 -5.40 12.00 6.13
CA LEU A 53 -5.55 13.13 7.05
C LEU A 53 -4.63 14.30 6.69
N ALA A 54 -3.40 14.00 6.28
CA ALA A 54 -2.45 15.02 5.84
C ALA A 54 -2.92 15.72 4.56
N ILE A 55 -3.42 14.96 3.58
CA ILE A 55 -3.99 15.50 2.36
C ILE A 55 -5.22 16.35 2.68
N GLN A 56 -6.13 15.88 3.54
CA GLN A 56 -7.31 16.64 3.94
C GLN A 56 -6.93 17.97 4.60
N THR A 57 -5.93 17.96 5.46
CA THR A 57 -5.40 19.19 6.09
C THR A 57 -4.81 20.13 5.05
N TYR A 58 -4.06 19.61 4.08
CA TYR A 58 -3.55 20.39 2.96
C TYR A 58 -4.67 20.99 2.11
N LEU A 59 -5.71 20.22 1.78
CA LEU A 59 -6.86 20.67 0.98
C LEU A 59 -7.59 21.83 1.67
N ASN A 60 -7.71 21.79 3.00
CA ASN A 60 -8.30 22.88 3.78
C ASN A 60 -7.47 24.17 3.72
N ASP A 61 -6.14 24.05 3.66
CA ASP A 61 -5.23 25.19 3.54
C ASP A 61 -5.13 25.76 2.11
N ASN A 62 -5.54 24.99 1.08
CA ASN A 62 -5.28 25.29 -0.33
C ASN A 62 -6.55 25.19 -1.20
N ASP A 63 -7.69 25.67 -0.69
CA ASP A 63 -8.94 25.81 -1.45
C ASP A 63 -9.42 24.53 -2.16
N GLN A 64 -9.27 23.37 -1.52
CA GLN A 64 -9.64 22.05 -2.06
C GLN A 64 -8.89 21.67 -3.35
N VAL A 65 -7.73 22.27 -3.59
CA VAL A 65 -6.82 21.90 -4.70
C VAL A 65 -5.78 20.94 -4.19
N LEU A 66 -5.62 19.80 -4.86
CA LEU A 66 -4.61 18.79 -4.55
C LEU A 66 -3.18 19.33 -4.75
N PRO A 67 -2.19 18.80 -4.01
CA PRO A 67 -0.79 19.14 -4.23
C PRO A 67 -0.40 18.85 -5.69
N ALA A 68 0.33 19.77 -6.32
CA ALA A 68 0.81 19.53 -7.68
C ALA A 68 1.66 18.25 -7.75
N THR A 69 1.59 17.57 -8.88
CA THR A 69 2.08 16.19 -9.03
C THR A 69 3.61 16.07 -8.89
N ASN A 70 4.34 17.14 -9.18
CA ASN A 70 5.79 17.27 -9.01
C ASN A 70 6.24 17.54 -7.57
N ILE A 71 5.31 17.54 -6.60
CA ILE A 71 5.59 17.86 -5.20
C ILE A 71 5.19 16.73 -4.23
N TRP A 72 4.93 15.54 -4.77
CA TRP A 72 4.71 14.31 -4.01
C TRP A 72 6.02 13.75 -3.43
N PRO A 73 5.99 13.07 -2.27
CA PRO A 73 7.18 12.45 -1.70
C PRO A 73 7.78 11.44 -2.68
N GLY A 74 9.08 11.57 -2.98
CA GLY A 74 9.80 10.71 -3.92
C GLY A 74 10.12 11.34 -5.28
N THR A 75 9.45 12.44 -5.67
CA THR A 75 9.70 13.13 -6.95
C THR A 75 10.56 14.39 -6.80
N THR A 76 10.75 14.90 -5.57
CA THR A 76 11.44 16.18 -5.31
C THR A 76 12.09 16.22 -3.94
N THR A 77 13.10 17.10 -3.79
CA THR A 77 13.75 17.42 -2.51
C THR A 77 12.88 18.22 -1.55
N ALA A 78 11.73 18.75 -2.01
CA ALA A 78 10.81 19.55 -1.20
C ALA A 78 9.36 19.04 -1.33
N PRO A 79 9.04 17.85 -0.77
CA PRO A 79 7.67 17.36 -0.80
C PRO A 79 6.72 18.29 -0.03
N VAL A 80 5.48 18.42 -0.49
CA VAL A 80 4.51 19.35 0.13
C VAL A 80 3.93 18.80 1.44
N LEU A 81 3.67 17.49 1.47
CA LEU A 81 3.05 16.85 2.64
C LEU A 81 4.05 16.72 3.80
N TYR A 82 5.33 16.47 3.51
CA TYR A 82 6.40 16.32 4.51
C TYR A 82 7.39 17.49 4.42
N PRO A 83 7.80 18.14 5.53
CA PRO A 83 7.45 17.83 6.92
C PRO A 83 6.23 18.59 7.44
N LYS A 84 5.57 19.42 6.62
CA LYS A 84 4.54 20.38 7.09
C LYS A 84 3.28 19.70 7.65
N TYR A 85 2.78 18.66 6.99
CA TYR A 85 1.51 17.99 7.33
C TYR A 85 1.73 16.60 7.94
N VAL A 86 2.90 16.00 7.72
CA VAL A 86 3.31 14.72 8.32
C VAL A 86 4.71 14.80 8.89
N SER A 87 4.91 14.20 10.06
CA SER A 87 6.18 14.23 10.80
C SER A 87 7.19 13.18 10.34
N THR A 88 6.74 12.17 9.59
CA THR A 88 7.59 11.08 9.12
C THR A 88 7.20 10.61 7.74
N ARG A 89 8.17 10.13 6.97
CA ARG A 89 7.96 9.64 5.60
C ARG A 89 7.74 8.14 5.53
N LYS A 90 8.03 7.42 6.62
CA LYS A 90 7.81 5.97 6.71
C LYS A 90 6.35 5.58 6.48
N ILE A 91 5.40 6.52 6.69
CA ILE A 91 3.99 6.31 6.38
C ILE A 91 3.71 6.16 4.88
N PHE A 92 4.60 6.61 4.00
CA PHE A 92 4.44 6.45 2.54
C PHE A 92 5.01 5.11 2.04
N GLN A 93 5.55 4.28 2.93
CA GLN A 93 6.07 2.95 2.62
C GLN A 93 5.13 1.87 3.15
N SER A 94 4.71 0.96 2.28
CA SER A 94 3.87 -0.18 2.66
C SER A 94 4.70 -1.24 3.41
N PRO A 95 4.16 -1.87 4.48
CA PRO A 95 4.81 -3.00 5.14
C PRO A 95 4.84 -4.28 4.30
N PHE A 96 4.14 -4.30 3.16
CA PHE A 96 4.22 -5.36 2.16
C PHE A 96 5.34 -5.14 1.15
N ASP A 97 5.95 -3.96 1.15
CA ASP A 97 7.09 -3.65 0.30
C ASP A 97 8.34 -4.38 0.81
N SER A 98 8.89 -5.25 -0.03
CA SER A 98 10.10 -6.05 0.28
C SER A 98 11.40 -5.29 0.03
N ARG A 99 11.33 -4.07 -0.53
CA ARG A 99 12.50 -3.22 -0.80
C ARG A 99 13.12 -2.70 0.51
N ALA A 100 14.44 -2.49 0.50
CA ALA A 100 15.13 -1.84 1.60
C ALA A 100 14.62 -0.39 1.77
N SER A 101 14.28 -0.01 3.01
CA SER A 101 13.86 1.34 3.35
C SER A 101 15.05 2.29 3.23
N LEU A 102 15.08 3.12 2.18
CA LEU A 102 16.04 4.21 2.03
C LEU A 102 15.34 5.51 2.42
N GLU A 103 15.82 6.20 3.45
CA GLU A 103 15.25 7.49 3.86
C GLU A 103 15.98 8.63 3.13
N THR A 104 15.48 9.02 1.96
CA THR A 104 15.98 10.20 1.23
C THR A 104 14.82 10.97 0.59
N ASP A 105 15.04 12.23 0.23
CA ASP A 105 14.02 13.03 -0.48
C ASP A 105 13.55 12.47 -1.80
N LEU A 106 14.41 11.67 -2.43
CA LEU A 106 14.16 11.02 -3.71
C LEU A 106 13.88 9.52 -3.55
N ALA A 107 13.63 9.06 -2.32
CA ALA A 107 13.32 7.66 -2.07
C ALA A 107 11.92 7.31 -2.60
N PRO A 108 11.77 6.15 -3.25
CA PRO A 108 10.49 5.75 -3.83
C PRO A 108 9.44 5.48 -2.75
N VAL A 109 8.22 5.93 -3.00
CA VAL A 109 7.02 5.64 -2.17
C VAL A 109 6.35 4.36 -2.65
N SER A 110 5.62 3.67 -1.76
CA SER A 110 4.87 2.46 -2.11
C SER A 110 3.42 2.75 -2.52
N TYR A 111 2.93 3.97 -2.29
CA TYR A 111 1.58 4.39 -2.62
C TYR A 111 1.60 5.48 -3.69
N SER A 112 0.73 5.35 -4.68
CA SER A 112 0.53 6.33 -5.75
C SER A 112 -0.87 6.91 -5.70
N ILE A 113 -1.04 8.06 -6.35
CA ILE A 113 -2.33 8.75 -6.49
C ILE A 113 -2.95 8.46 -7.87
N ASN A 114 -4.28 8.38 -7.90
CA ASN A 114 -5.06 8.18 -9.12
C ASN A 114 -4.78 9.30 -10.14
N ALA A 115 -4.40 8.93 -11.37
CA ALA A 115 -4.04 9.89 -12.41
C ALA A 115 -5.20 10.78 -12.87
N ASN A 116 -6.43 10.27 -12.81
CA ASN A 116 -7.63 11.03 -13.15
C ASN A 116 -7.86 12.21 -12.21
N MET A 117 -7.18 12.25 -11.05
CA MET A 117 -7.19 13.42 -10.17
C MET A 117 -6.60 14.67 -10.83
N TYR A 118 -5.69 14.53 -11.80
CA TYR A 118 -4.94 15.67 -12.35
C TYR A 118 -5.20 15.90 -13.85
N ILE A 119 -5.86 14.96 -14.51
CA ILE A 119 -6.22 15.07 -15.92
C ILE A 119 -7.25 16.18 -16.13
N ALA A 120 -7.20 16.83 -17.30
CA ALA A 120 -8.12 17.89 -17.68
C ALA A 120 -9.57 17.40 -17.73
N ALA A 121 -10.53 18.26 -17.38
CA ALA A 121 -11.95 17.95 -17.48
C ALA A 121 -12.39 17.75 -18.95
N THR A 122 -11.61 18.27 -19.91
CA THR A 122 -11.83 18.11 -21.35
C THR A 122 -11.12 16.89 -21.96
N ALA A 123 -10.35 16.13 -21.17
CA ALA A 123 -9.67 14.93 -21.67
C ALA A 123 -10.63 13.74 -21.77
N THR A 124 -10.17 12.66 -22.42
CA THR A 124 -10.93 11.41 -22.54
C THR A 124 -10.07 10.26 -21.98
N PRO A 125 -10.44 9.66 -20.83
CA PRO A 125 -11.55 10.03 -19.95
C PRO A 125 -11.34 11.37 -19.21
N PRO A 126 -12.41 12.06 -18.80
CA PRO A 126 -12.30 13.35 -18.11
C PRO A 126 -11.74 13.19 -16.69
N GLY A 127 -10.94 14.15 -16.25
CA GLY A 127 -10.43 14.25 -14.88
C GLY A 127 -10.97 15.48 -14.13
N ILE A 128 -10.37 15.78 -12.96
CA ILE A 128 -10.79 16.89 -12.09
C ILE A 128 -9.80 18.06 -12.02
N GLU A 129 -8.71 18.05 -12.79
CA GLU A 129 -7.72 19.15 -12.82
C GLU A 129 -7.15 19.50 -11.43
N GLY A 130 -7.01 18.51 -10.55
CA GLY A 130 -6.55 18.68 -9.18
C GLY A 130 -7.59 19.24 -8.21
N SER A 131 -8.79 19.62 -8.66
CA SER A 131 -9.81 20.19 -7.77
C SER A 131 -10.69 19.10 -7.16
N MET A 132 -10.57 18.87 -5.85
CA MET A 132 -11.36 17.88 -5.13
C MET A 132 -12.86 18.21 -5.13
N ALA A 133 -13.23 19.48 -5.33
CA ALA A 133 -14.61 19.92 -5.45
C ALA A 133 -15.34 19.37 -6.70
N LYS A 134 -14.61 18.88 -7.70
CA LYS A 134 -15.19 18.28 -8.91
C LYS A 134 -15.41 16.77 -8.80
N VAL A 135 -15.05 16.14 -7.67
CA VAL A 135 -15.29 14.71 -7.45
C VAL A 135 -16.78 14.49 -7.17
N VAL A 136 -17.41 13.66 -8.00
CA VAL A 136 -18.86 13.39 -7.92
C VAL A 136 -19.18 12.42 -6.78
N SER A 137 -18.35 11.39 -6.61
CA SER A 137 -18.60 10.31 -5.65
C SER A 137 -17.40 10.04 -4.73
N PRO A 138 -17.06 10.95 -3.78
CA PRO A 138 -15.82 10.86 -3.00
C PRO A 138 -15.64 9.55 -2.20
N ALA A 139 -16.73 8.98 -1.69
CA ALA A 139 -16.74 7.74 -0.93
C ALA A 139 -16.62 6.48 -1.81
N SER A 140 -16.72 6.61 -3.13
CA SER A 140 -16.46 5.50 -4.05
C SER A 140 -15.26 5.75 -4.95
N THR A 141 -14.67 6.95 -5.00
CA THR A 141 -13.49 7.20 -5.84
C THR A 141 -12.20 6.96 -5.03
N ILE A 142 -11.32 6.11 -5.57
CA ILE A 142 -9.99 5.86 -5.02
C ILE A 142 -9.11 7.09 -5.29
N LEU A 143 -8.56 7.63 -4.22
CA LEU A 143 -7.55 8.67 -4.23
C LEU A 143 -6.16 8.06 -4.36
N MET A 144 -5.79 7.12 -3.48
CA MET A 144 -4.48 6.47 -3.50
C MET A 144 -4.57 4.96 -3.33
N ALA A 145 -3.67 4.24 -3.98
CA ALA A 145 -3.52 2.80 -3.87
C ALA A 145 -2.03 2.44 -3.87
N PRO A 146 -1.65 1.26 -3.36
CA PRO A 146 -0.28 0.76 -3.52
C PRO A 146 0.07 0.66 -5.00
N THR A 147 1.33 0.97 -5.35
CA THR A 147 1.85 0.73 -6.70
C THR A 147 3.14 -0.07 -6.71
N TYR A 148 3.29 -0.97 -7.68
CA TYR A 148 4.47 -1.79 -7.90
C TYR A 148 4.48 -2.36 -9.31
N ASN A 149 5.62 -2.90 -9.76
CA ASN A 149 5.70 -3.63 -11.01
C ASN A 149 5.82 -5.13 -10.70
N GLY A 150 4.92 -5.97 -11.21
CA GLY A 150 4.93 -7.43 -11.04
C GLY A 150 4.31 -7.94 -9.74
N ASP A 151 4.92 -8.97 -9.15
CA ASP A 151 4.49 -9.57 -7.86
C ASP A 151 5.14 -8.82 -6.69
N PRO A 152 4.35 -8.26 -5.75
CA PRO A 152 4.88 -7.52 -4.60
C PRO A 152 5.76 -8.39 -3.67
N LYS A 153 5.67 -9.73 -3.77
CA LYS A 153 6.51 -10.69 -3.03
C LYS A 153 7.85 -10.98 -3.70
N SER A 154 8.06 -10.57 -4.95
CA SER A 154 9.18 -10.96 -5.81
C SER A 154 9.99 -9.73 -6.30
N ALA A 155 10.65 -8.99 -5.39
CA ALA A 155 11.43 -7.82 -5.79
C ALA A 155 12.90 -8.15 -6.12
N ALA A 156 13.21 -8.32 -7.40
CA ALA A 156 14.53 -7.96 -7.92
C ALA A 156 14.49 -6.49 -8.30
N SER A 157 14.89 -5.60 -7.38
CA SER A 157 15.33 -4.22 -7.65
C SER A 157 14.62 -3.53 -8.83
N TRP A 158 13.43 -2.98 -8.60
CA TRP A 158 12.77 -2.14 -9.60
C TRP A 158 13.04 -0.67 -9.28
N ALA A 159 13.50 0.07 -10.28
CA ALA A 159 13.48 1.52 -10.25
C ALA A 159 12.01 1.93 -10.03
N GLY A 160 11.72 2.53 -8.88
CA GLY A 160 10.42 3.15 -8.70
C GLY A 160 10.24 4.16 -9.82
N THR A 161 9.15 4.06 -10.57
CA THR A 161 8.77 5.04 -11.60
C THR A 161 8.32 6.38 -11.00
N ALA A 162 8.57 6.63 -9.71
CA ALA A 162 8.37 7.93 -9.08
C ALA A 162 9.36 9.01 -9.57
N THR A 163 9.75 9.01 -10.84
CA THR A 163 10.27 10.20 -11.54
C THR A 163 9.16 11.02 -12.20
N SER A 164 7.91 10.55 -12.19
CA SER A 164 6.77 11.29 -12.71
C SER A 164 5.50 10.89 -11.95
N ALA A 165 4.97 11.80 -11.14
CA ALA A 165 3.55 12.16 -11.15
C ALA A 165 2.61 11.31 -12.06
N PRO A 166 1.32 11.21 -11.66
CA PRO A 166 0.64 10.09 -11.02
C PRO A 166 0.72 8.75 -11.81
N ASP A 167 1.17 7.68 -11.14
CA ASP A 167 1.45 6.38 -11.77
C ASP A 167 0.31 5.34 -11.67
N LEU A 168 -0.88 5.75 -11.25
CA LEU A 168 -2.08 4.90 -11.32
C LEU A 168 -2.95 5.35 -12.50
N PRO A 169 -2.72 4.80 -13.72
CA PRO A 169 -3.63 4.96 -14.85
C PRO A 169 -5.09 4.72 -14.48
N ALA A 170 -6.02 5.18 -15.33
CA ALA A 170 -7.43 4.84 -15.21
C ALA A 170 -7.60 3.31 -15.21
N GLY A 171 -7.80 2.74 -14.04
CA GLY A 171 -7.84 1.31 -13.85
C GLY A 171 -6.59 0.69 -13.24
N GLY A 172 -5.42 1.32 -13.09
CA GLY A 172 -4.33 0.74 -12.28
C GLY A 172 -2.92 0.79 -12.81
N GLY A 173 -1.95 0.45 -11.95
CA GLY A 173 -0.53 0.56 -12.25
C GLY A 173 -0.14 -0.32 -13.43
N ALA A 174 0.74 0.21 -14.28
CA ALA A 174 1.25 -0.52 -15.42
C ALA A 174 2.13 -1.70 -14.97
N GLY A 175 1.57 -2.92 -14.98
CA GLY A 175 2.32 -4.17 -14.70
C GLY A 175 1.96 -4.87 -13.39
N GLU A 176 0.95 -4.40 -12.65
CA GLU A 176 0.46 -5.07 -11.45
C GLU A 176 -0.36 -6.31 -11.83
N THR A 177 0.09 -7.49 -11.39
CA THR A 177 -0.56 -8.77 -11.74
C THR A 177 -1.26 -9.44 -10.56
N THR A 178 -0.97 -8.98 -9.34
CA THR A 178 -1.49 -9.52 -8.08
C THR A 178 -1.58 -8.40 -7.05
N GLY A 179 -2.47 -8.51 -6.07
CA GLY A 179 -2.61 -7.58 -4.93
C GLY A 179 -1.46 -7.66 -3.90
N THR A 180 -1.45 -6.78 -2.91
CA THR A 180 -0.37 -6.71 -1.91
C THR A 180 -0.46 -7.79 -0.84
N HIS A 181 -1.66 -8.27 -0.52
CA HIS A 181 -1.90 -9.21 0.58
C HIS A 181 -3.00 -10.22 0.24
N SER A 182 -3.28 -11.13 1.18
CA SER A 182 -4.24 -12.22 1.02
C SER A 182 -3.92 -13.04 -0.23
N ASN A 183 -2.66 -13.46 -0.37
CA ASN A 183 -2.15 -14.19 -1.53
C ASN A 183 -2.37 -13.48 -2.88
N GLY A 184 -2.31 -12.15 -2.90
CA GLY A 184 -2.41 -11.39 -4.14
C GLY A 184 -3.83 -11.11 -4.58
N THR A 185 -4.80 -11.22 -3.68
CA THR A 185 -6.24 -11.04 -3.99
C THR A 185 -6.83 -9.79 -3.36
N GLN A 186 -6.06 -9.01 -2.59
CA GLN A 186 -6.55 -7.82 -1.90
C GLN A 186 -5.51 -6.70 -1.85
N ILE A 187 -6.00 -5.47 -1.77
CA ILE A 187 -5.23 -4.23 -1.55
C ILE A 187 -5.95 -3.34 -0.55
N ASN A 188 -5.22 -2.44 0.11
CA ASN A 188 -5.84 -1.35 0.84
C ASN A 188 -5.77 -0.08 -0.02
N ALA A 189 -6.89 0.62 -0.11
CA ALA A 189 -6.99 1.86 -0.88
C ALA A 189 -7.52 2.99 0.00
N LEU A 190 -7.02 4.20 -0.26
CA LEU A 190 -7.50 5.45 0.31
C LEU A 190 -8.45 6.10 -0.67
N PHE A 191 -9.62 6.54 -0.19
CA PHE A 191 -10.65 7.17 -0.99
C PHE A 191 -10.63 8.70 -0.85
N CYS A 192 -11.32 9.40 -1.77
CA CYS A 192 -11.33 10.86 -1.83
C CYS A 192 -11.99 11.52 -0.60
N ASP A 193 -12.85 10.83 0.13
CA ASP A 193 -13.40 11.27 1.43
C ASP A 193 -12.48 10.97 2.63
N SER A 194 -11.26 10.49 2.37
CA SER A 194 -10.24 10.09 3.35
C SER A 194 -10.51 8.80 4.13
N HIS A 195 -11.55 8.02 3.78
CA HIS A 195 -11.68 6.67 4.35
C HIS A 195 -10.71 5.68 3.67
N VAL A 196 -10.41 4.59 4.38
CA VAL A 196 -9.53 3.52 3.88
C VAL A 196 -10.28 2.21 3.97
N GLU A 197 -10.29 1.47 2.87
CA GLU A 197 -10.95 0.18 2.74
C GLU A 197 -10.01 -0.87 2.13
N THR A 198 -10.22 -2.12 2.53
CA THR A 198 -9.59 -3.28 1.89
C THR A 198 -10.49 -3.76 0.75
N LEU A 199 -10.00 -3.60 -0.47
CA LEU A 199 -10.70 -4.00 -1.68
C LEU A 199 -10.18 -5.34 -2.19
N LYS A 200 -11.05 -6.09 -2.87
CA LYS A 200 -10.61 -7.22 -3.66
C LYS A 200 -9.79 -6.71 -4.84
N PHE A 201 -8.62 -7.28 -5.01
CA PHE A 201 -7.80 -7.13 -6.19
C PHE A 201 -8.29 -8.17 -7.20
N GLY A 202 -8.89 -7.69 -8.29
CA GLY A 202 -9.52 -8.54 -9.30
C GLY A 202 -8.53 -9.45 -10.04
N PRO A 203 -9.01 -10.54 -10.67
CA PRO A 203 -8.22 -11.34 -11.60
C PRO A 203 -8.06 -10.54 -12.90
N SER A 204 -6.86 -10.02 -13.19
CA SER A 204 -6.61 -9.34 -14.46
C SER A 204 -6.44 -10.39 -15.57
N THR A 205 -7.51 -10.80 -16.24
CA THR A 205 -7.37 -11.48 -17.55
C THR A 205 -6.95 -10.50 -18.64
N ASP A 206 -7.21 -9.21 -18.41
CA ASP A 206 -6.72 -8.10 -19.23
C ASP A 206 -5.57 -7.43 -18.48
N LEU A 207 -4.39 -7.44 -19.10
CA LEU A 207 -3.17 -6.84 -18.59
C LEU A 207 -3.41 -5.44 -17.98
N GLY A 208 -3.14 -5.29 -16.69
CA GLY A 208 -2.82 -3.98 -16.10
C GLY A 208 -3.98 -3.07 -15.72
N SER A 209 -5.13 -3.60 -15.29
CA SER A 209 -6.11 -2.76 -14.59
C SER A 209 -6.81 -3.46 -13.41
N PHE A 210 -6.75 -2.88 -12.20
CA PHE A 210 -7.71 -2.94 -11.07
C PHE A 210 -9.19 -2.76 -11.44
N GLN A 211 -9.59 -2.87 -12.71
CA GLN A 211 -10.99 -2.82 -13.12
C GLN A 211 -11.62 -4.20 -12.92
N ASP A 212 -11.88 -4.58 -11.67
CA ASP A 212 -12.68 -5.75 -11.36
C ASP A 212 -14.17 -5.49 -11.68
N THR A 213 -14.50 -5.48 -12.96
CA THR A 213 -15.88 -5.27 -13.44
C THR A 213 -16.78 -6.50 -13.22
N GLY A 214 -16.21 -7.63 -12.82
CA GLY A 214 -16.91 -8.89 -12.61
C GLY A 214 -17.36 -9.13 -11.16
N SER A 215 -16.50 -8.84 -10.18
CA SER A 215 -16.82 -8.98 -8.75
C SER A 215 -17.39 -7.72 -8.12
N ASP A 216 -17.06 -6.55 -8.68
CA ASP A 216 -17.38 -5.26 -8.10
C ASP A 216 -18.18 -4.38 -9.09
N PRO A 217 -19.47 -4.12 -8.81
CA PRO A 217 -20.31 -3.28 -9.67
C PRO A 217 -19.83 -1.81 -9.71
N LEU A 218 -18.95 -1.39 -8.79
CA LEU A 218 -18.35 -0.06 -8.73
C LEU A 218 -16.92 -0.02 -9.29
N GLY A 219 -16.38 -1.14 -9.78
CA GLY A 219 -15.00 -1.24 -10.30
C GLY A 219 -14.61 -0.13 -11.29
N LEU A 220 -15.52 0.30 -12.16
CA LEU A 220 -15.28 1.42 -13.09
C LEU A 220 -15.37 2.79 -12.44
N LYS A 221 -16.21 2.96 -11.41
CA LYS A 221 -16.40 4.21 -10.67
C LYS A 221 -15.27 4.48 -9.67
N HIS A 222 -14.63 3.43 -9.19
CA HIS A 222 -13.48 3.55 -8.30
C HIS A 222 -12.33 4.37 -8.89
N TRP A 223 -12.17 4.35 -10.21
CA TRP A 223 -11.08 5.04 -10.89
C TRP A 223 -11.48 6.35 -11.54
N ASP A 224 -12.75 6.55 -11.88
CA ASP A 224 -13.25 7.75 -12.53
C ASP A 224 -13.86 8.73 -11.50
N PRO A 225 -13.19 9.85 -11.18
CA PRO A 225 -13.72 10.84 -10.24
C PRO A 225 -14.98 11.57 -10.70
N THR A 226 -15.31 11.47 -11.99
CA THR A 226 -16.42 12.21 -12.61
C THR A 226 -17.73 11.44 -12.62
N LYS A 227 -17.76 10.20 -12.10
CA LYS A 227 -18.91 9.27 -12.19
C LYS A 227 -19.44 8.75 -10.85
#